data_AF-A0A842PJA4-F1
#
_entry.id   AF-A0A842PJA4-F1
#
_cell.length_a   1.000
_cell.length_b   1.000
_cell.length_c   1.000
_cell.angle_alpha   90.00
_cell.angle_beta   90.00
_cell.angle_gamma   90.00
#
_symmetry.space_group_name_H-M   'P 1'
#
loop_
_entity.id
_entity.type
_entity.pdbx_description
1 polymer ?
#
loop_
_entity_poly.entity_id
_entity_poly.type
_entity_poly.pdbx_seq_one_letter_code
_entity_poly.pdbx_strand_id
1 'polypeptide(L)'
;MLKDIPELRGDNALEALLNFYKDLGWNRMGQLDPTKVKMNKEDWSKLFDKLVKLCPEDRVSVGFLVIDKGPSGDNNVPKGKVLWEVEQ
;
A
#
# COMPACT_ATOMS: atom_id res chain seq x y z
N MET A 1 1.98 -7.24 12.86
CA MET A 1 0.70 -6.82 13.48
C MET A 1 -0.39 -6.76 12.42
N LEU A 2 -1.58 -7.27 12.73
CA LEU A 2 -2.73 -7.20 11.83
C LEU A 2 -3.51 -5.89 12.09
N LYS A 3 -3.79 -5.13 11.05
CA LYS A 3 -4.50 -3.83 11.10
C LYS A 3 -5.63 -3.81 10.09
N ASP A 4 -6.61 -2.95 10.30
CA ASP A 4 -7.61 -2.65 9.27
C ASP A 4 -6.98 -1.89 8.11
N ILE A 5 -7.47 -2.14 6.90
CA ILE A 5 -7.08 -1.34 5.72
C ILE A 5 -7.61 0.07 5.92
N PRO A 6 -6.75 1.10 5.94
CA PRO A 6 -7.19 2.48 6.05
C PRO A 6 -7.87 2.93 4.76
N GLU A 7 -8.66 4.00 4.87
CA GLU A 7 -9.24 4.64 3.70
C GLU A 7 -8.14 5.22 2.80
N LEU A 8 -8.19 4.90 1.51
CA LEU A 8 -7.25 5.43 0.54
C LEU A 8 -7.60 6.87 0.19
N ARG A 9 -6.76 7.84 0.57
CA ARG A 9 -7.01 9.28 0.43
C ARG A 9 -5.81 10.05 -0.10
N GLY A 10 -6.05 11.03 -0.97
CA GLY A 10 -5.02 11.88 -1.59
C GLY A 10 -5.35 12.17 -3.05
N ASP A 11 -4.81 13.27 -3.57
CA ASP A 11 -5.17 13.76 -4.91
C ASP A 11 -4.28 13.17 -6.03
N ASN A 12 -3.17 12.53 -5.64
CA ASN A 12 -2.26 11.82 -6.53
C ASN A 12 -1.78 10.50 -5.91
N ALA A 13 -1.15 9.64 -6.71
CA ALA A 13 -0.71 8.31 -6.26
C ALA A 13 0.31 8.37 -5.11
N LEU A 14 1.21 9.35 -5.11
CA LEU A 14 2.20 9.51 -4.05
C LEU A 14 1.53 9.85 -2.72
N GLU A 15 0.62 10.81 -2.70
CA GLU A 15 -0.14 11.18 -1.51
C GLU A 15 -1.01 10.03 -1.01
N ALA A 16 -1.72 9.34 -1.90
CA ALA A 16 -2.54 8.18 -1.57
C ALA A 16 -1.71 7.11 -0.86
N LEU A 17 -0.52 6.82 -1.37
CA LEU A 17 0.37 5.81 -0.82
C LEU A 17 1.01 6.27 0.51
N LEU A 18 1.45 7.52 0.60
CA LEU A 18 2.01 8.06 1.84
C LEU A 18 0.99 8.11 2.98
N ASN A 19 -0.27 8.48 2.68
CA ASN A 19 -1.34 8.52 3.67
C ASN A 19 -1.70 7.10 4.13
N PHE A 20 -1.76 6.13 3.21
CA PHE A 20 -1.94 4.72 3.55
C PHE A 20 -0.92 4.24 4.59
N TYR A 21 0.39 4.51 4.40
CA TYR A 21 1.41 4.10 5.36
C TYR A 21 1.35 4.85 6.69
N LYS A 22 1.05 6.16 6.67
CA LYS A 22 0.87 6.94 7.90
C LYS A 22 -0.30 6.43 8.74
N ASP A 23 -1.42 6.14 8.10
CA ASP A 23 -2.66 5.69 8.77
C ASP A 23 -2.48 4.29 9.37
N LEU A 24 -1.62 3.49 8.76
CA LEU A 24 -1.16 2.22 9.33
C LEU A 24 -0.08 2.39 10.41
N GLY A 25 0.35 3.61 10.75
CA GLY A 25 1.20 3.90 11.90
C GLY A 25 2.65 4.26 11.60
N TRP A 26 3.04 4.50 10.34
CA TRP A 26 4.36 5.07 10.06
C TRP A 26 4.44 6.52 10.51
N ASN A 27 5.30 6.78 11.49
CA ASN A 27 5.47 8.07 12.15
C ASN A 27 6.50 8.99 11.45
N ARG A 28 6.96 8.63 10.24
CA ARG A 28 8.00 9.32 9.46
C ARG A 28 9.38 9.37 10.11
N MET A 29 9.56 8.72 11.26
CA MET A 29 10.86 8.52 11.89
C MET A 29 11.31 7.10 11.59
N GLY A 30 12.40 6.96 10.84
CA GLY A 30 12.91 5.66 10.40
C GLY A 30 12.53 5.29 8.97
N GLN A 31 13.18 4.25 8.47
CA GLN A 31 13.04 3.77 7.10
C GLN A 31 11.75 2.96 6.97
N LEU A 32 10.87 3.37 6.06
CA LEU A 32 9.73 2.56 5.65
C LEU A 32 10.22 1.54 4.61
N ASP A 33 10.05 0.25 4.90
CA ASP A 33 10.13 -0.80 3.86
C ASP A 33 8.70 -1.20 3.46
N PRO A 34 8.18 -0.68 2.33
CA PRO A 34 6.82 -0.93 1.95
C PRO A 34 6.58 -2.37 1.48
N THR A 35 7.64 -3.12 1.16
CA THR A 35 7.56 -4.53 0.74
C THR A 35 7.24 -5.48 1.90
N LYS A 36 7.51 -5.04 3.15
CA LYS A 36 7.11 -5.76 4.38
C LYS A 36 5.62 -5.63 4.71
N VAL A 37 4.88 -4.83 3.95
CA VAL A 37 3.42 -4.68 4.11
C VAL A 37 2.71 -5.71 3.24
N LYS A 38 1.95 -6.60 3.85
CA LYS A 38 1.14 -7.60 3.17
C LYS A 38 -0.33 -7.31 3.35
N MET A 39 -1.13 -7.46 2.32
CA MET A 39 -2.58 -7.25 2.37
C MET A 39 -3.30 -8.36 1.64
N ASN A 40 -4.59 -8.53 1.92
CA ASN A 40 -5.39 -9.49 1.18
C ASN A 40 -5.26 -9.26 -0.33
N LYS A 41 -5.16 -10.33 -1.11
CA LYS A 41 -4.94 -10.26 -2.57
C LYS A 41 -6.00 -9.43 -3.30
N GLU A 42 -7.28 -9.52 -2.93
CA GLU A 42 -8.34 -8.73 -3.57
C GLU A 42 -8.21 -7.23 -3.26
N ASP A 43 -7.83 -6.91 -2.02
CA ASP A 43 -7.68 -5.53 -1.60
C ASP A 43 -6.39 -4.89 -2.15
N TRP A 44 -5.33 -5.70 -2.33
CA TRP A 44 -4.14 -5.31 -3.08
C TRP A 44 -4.48 -4.90 -4.51
N SER A 45 -5.27 -5.71 -5.22
CA SER A 45 -5.68 -5.39 -6.60
C SER A 45 -6.45 -4.07 -6.66
N LYS A 46 -7.33 -3.79 -5.68
CA LYS A 46 -8.04 -2.50 -5.61
C LYS A 46 -7.10 -1.33 -5.37
N LEU A 47 -6.11 -1.48 -4.48
CA LEU A 47 -5.08 -0.47 -4.24
C LEU A 47 -4.28 -0.21 -5.52
N PHE A 48 -3.79 -1.28 -6.15
CA PHE A 48 -3.04 -1.21 -7.41
C PHE A 48 -3.83 -0.47 -8.49
N ASP A 49 -5.08 -0.88 -8.74
CA ASP A 49 -5.95 -0.25 -9.72
C ASP A 49 -6.17 1.24 -9.43
N LYS A 50 -6.35 1.61 -8.15
CA LYS A 50 -6.50 3.01 -7.76
C LYS A 50 -5.23 3.82 -8.05
N LEU A 51 -4.06 3.32 -7.66
CA LEU A 51 -2.78 4.01 -7.86
C LEU A 51 -2.48 4.21 -9.35
N VAL A 52 -2.69 3.18 -10.16
CA VAL A 52 -2.48 3.26 -11.61
C VAL A 52 -3.46 4.24 -12.27
N LYS A 53 -4.73 4.26 -11.83
CA LYS A 53 -5.75 5.22 -12.35
C LYS A 53 -5.43 6.68 -11.98
N LEU A 54 -4.78 6.92 -10.85
CA LEU A 54 -4.32 8.27 -10.45
C LEU A 54 -3.12 8.76 -11.27
N CYS A 55 -2.48 7.89 -12.06
CA CYS A 55 -1.33 8.22 -12.90
C CYS A 55 -1.55 7.73 -14.35
N PRO A 56 -2.50 8.30 -15.10
CA PRO A 56 -2.87 7.78 -16.42
C PRO A 56 -1.73 7.81 -17.45
N GLU A 57 -0.88 8.83 -17.42
CA GLU A 57 0.25 8.98 -18.33
C GLU A 57 1.41 8.02 -17.99
N ASP A 58 1.63 7.76 -16.70
CA ASP A 58 2.74 6.92 -16.19
C ASP A 58 2.29 5.54 -15.67
N ARG A 59 1.11 5.10 -16.07
CA ARG A 59 0.44 3.88 -15.57
C ARG A 59 1.34 2.64 -15.53
N VAL A 60 2.20 2.47 -16.54
CA VAL A 60 3.12 1.33 -16.65
C VAL A 60 4.25 1.45 -15.63
N SER A 61 4.90 2.62 -15.59
CA SER A 61 6.00 2.91 -14.66
C SER A 61 5.55 2.79 -13.20
N VAL A 62 4.39 3.37 -12.88
CA VAL A 62 3.78 3.27 -11.54
C VAL A 62 3.39 1.83 -11.23
N GLY A 63 2.84 1.09 -12.20
CA GLY A 63 2.53 -0.33 -12.04
C GLY A 63 3.76 -1.15 -11.65
N PHE A 64 4.87 -1.00 -12.38
CA PHE A 64 6.13 -1.67 -12.06
C PHE A 64 6.69 -1.24 -10.70
N LEU A 65 6.60 0.05 -10.36
CA LEU A 65 7.04 0.55 -9.06
C LEU A 65 6.24 -0.09 -7.91
N VAL A 66 4.92 -0.18 -8.02
CA VAL A 66 4.09 -0.79 -6.97
C VAL A 66 4.37 -2.29 -6.85
N ILE A 67 4.61 -2.99 -7.96
CA ILE A 67 4.98 -4.41 -7.94
C ILE A 67 6.35 -4.64 -7.28
N ASP A 68 7.34 -3.79 -7.56
CA ASP A 68 8.72 -3.95 -7.07
C ASP A 68 8.93 -3.39 -5.65
N LYS A 69 8.24 -2.29 -5.29
CA LYS A 69 8.50 -1.53 -4.07
C LYS A 69 7.27 -1.29 -3.19
N GLY A 70 6.07 -1.66 -3.65
CA GLY A 70 4.82 -1.46 -2.90
C GLY A 70 4.49 -2.60 -1.93
N PRO A 71 3.29 -2.56 -1.33
CA PRO A 71 2.77 -3.68 -0.56
C PRO A 71 2.59 -4.90 -1.44
N SER A 72 2.52 -6.09 -0.83
CA SER A 72 2.29 -7.35 -1.53
C SER A 72 0.92 -7.95 -1.20
N GLY A 73 0.34 -8.67 -2.16
CA GLY A 73 -0.89 -9.44 -1.97
C GLY A 73 -0.60 -10.82 -1.39
N ASP A 74 -1.27 -11.19 -0.30
CA ASP A 74 -1.12 -12.48 0.39
C ASP A 74 -2.51 -13.10 0.62
N ASN A 75 -2.67 -14.38 0.26
CA ASN A 75 -3.93 -15.12 0.44
C ASN A 75 -4.21 -15.48 1.90
N ASN A 76 -3.20 -15.42 2.77
CA ASN A 76 -3.33 -15.73 4.19
C ASN A 76 -3.76 -14.50 5.02
N VAL A 77 -3.70 -13.30 4.44
CA VAL A 77 -4.19 -12.08 5.10
C VAL A 77 -5.72 -12.00 4.90
N PRO A 78 -6.52 -11.92 5.98
CA PRO A 78 -7.96 -11.78 5.87
C PRO A 78 -8.36 -10.53 5.09
N LYS A 79 -9.48 -10.60 4.36
CA LYS A 79 -10.05 -9.46 3.64
C LYS A 79 -10.28 -8.28 4.58
N GLY A 80 -10.01 -7.07 4.10
CA GLY A 80 -10.08 -5.84 4.89
C GLY A 80 -8.91 -5.64 5.86
N LYS A 81 -7.90 -6.52 5.85
CA LYS A 81 -6.75 -6.45 6.75
C LYS A 81 -5.42 -6.24 6.03
N VAL A 82 -4.48 -5.70 6.79
CA VAL A 82 -3.06 -5.54 6.44
C VAL A 82 -2.23 -6.17 7.54
N LEU A 83 -1.26 -7.00 7.16
CA LEU A 83 -0.18 -7.43 8.02
C LEU A 83 1.02 -6.51 7.82
N TRP A 84 1.43 -5.85 8.89
CA TRP A 84 2.63 -5.03 8.92
C TRP A 84 3.50 -5.43 10.10
N GLU A 85 4.70 -5.90 9.79
CA GLU A 85 5.81 -6.07 10.72
C GLU A 85 6.59 -4.76 10.83
N VAL A 86 6.21 -3.92 11.79
CA VAL A 86 7.03 -2.75 12.14
C VAL A 86 8.16 -3.28 13.01
N GLU A 87 9.39 -3.30 12.49
CA GLU A 87 10.57 -3.32 13.36
C GLU A 87 10.58 -1.98 14.10
N GLN A 88 10.37 -2.02 15.42
CA GLN A 88 10.45 -0.84 16.28
C GLN A 88 11.90 -0.48 16.56
#